data_AF-A0A6C0KA72-F1
#
_entry.id   AF-A0A6C0KA72-F1
#
_cell.length_a   1.000
_cell.length_b   1.000
_cell.length_c   1.000
_cell.angle_alpha   90.00
_cell.angle_beta   90.00
_cell.angle_gamma   90.00
#
_symmetry.space_group_name_H-M   'P 1'
#
loop_
_entity.id
_entity.type
_entity.pdbx_description
1 polymer ?
#
loop_
_entity_poly.entity_id
_entity_poly.type
_entity_poly.pdbx_seq_one_letter_code
_entity_poly.pdbx_strand_id
1 'polypeptide(L)'
;MQNKTIWILWLQGWDKVPWLQERIAESWIKNNPDWTVKLIDEEQVRTLVSDIDYMYDLSKTITPQAKSDIIRLSLLKNYGGVWADSTMLCMQPLDRWCSDAVKPAGFWMYHGDGAGLPIEEGPASWFILAEPNNPVISQWKKECDEYWLSRTETDDYFWLDTLFKKVIQNDIQLFTLWSLVPFLSCEDEAGFHSIKESKMVFTDEKTKMLLFEKPPYALKLWNIWNTTFPDITSKECQESTGYFAIQISTRFAET
;
A
#
# COMPACT_ATOMS: atom_id res chain seq x y z
N MET A 1 13.33 11.83 -1.50
CA MET A 1 11.89 12.11 -1.54
C MET A 1 11.67 13.61 -1.55
N GLN A 2 11.36 14.15 -2.72
CA GLN A 2 11.05 15.57 -2.91
C GLN A 2 9.66 15.92 -2.38
N ASN A 3 8.70 14.98 -2.44
CA ASN A 3 7.36 15.13 -1.87
C ASN A 3 7.22 14.27 -0.59
N LYS A 4 6.90 14.92 0.53
CA LYS A 4 6.59 14.26 1.81
C LYS A 4 5.08 14.12 2.06
N THR A 5 4.34 13.62 1.07
CA THR A 5 2.91 13.31 1.20
C THR A 5 2.69 11.81 1.32
N ILE A 6 1.81 11.41 2.24
CA ILE A 6 1.35 10.03 2.41
C ILE A 6 -0.13 9.98 2.01
N TRP A 7 -0.47 9.21 1.00
CA TRP A 7 -1.81 9.04 0.48
C TRP A 7 -2.44 7.78 1.07
N ILE A 8 -3.61 7.93 1.71
CA ILE A 8 -4.41 6.80 2.19
C ILE A 8 -5.84 7.01 1.71
N LEU A 9 -6.34 6.07 0.92
CA LEU A 9 -7.65 6.15 0.28
C LEU A 9 -8.70 5.38 1.08
N TRP A 10 -9.85 6.01 1.28
CA TRP A 10 -11.10 5.34 1.64
C TRP A 10 -12.25 5.94 0.84
N LEU A 11 -12.67 5.26 -0.23
CA LEU A 11 -13.61 5.80 -1.23
C LEU A 11 -14.94 6.27 -0.63
N GLN A 12 -15.40 5.63 0.46
CA GLN A 12 -16.69 5.88 1.09
C GLN A 12 -16.70 7.12 2.01
N GLY A 13 -15.56 7.79 2.22
CA GLY A 13 -15.44 8.93 3.12
C GLY A 13 -14.87 8.58 4.49
N TRP A 14 -13.96 9.42 4.99
CA TRP A 14 -13.26 9.21 6.27
C TRP A 14 -14.10 9.51 7.52
N ASP A 15 -15.29 10.10 7.35
CA ASP A 15 -16.25 10.36 8.43
C ASP A 15 -16.91 9.08 8.98
N LYS A 16 -16.91 7.99 8.21
CA LYS A 16 -17.56 6.71 8.54
C LYS A 16 -16.61 5.51 8.45
N VAL A 17 -15.32 5.77 8.57
CA VAL A 17 -14.31 4.73 8.42
C VAL A 17 -14.38 3.75 9.61
N PRO A 18 -14.21 2.42 9.41
CA PRO A 18 -14.23 1.49 10.54
C PRO A 18 -13.03 1.71 11.48
N TRP A 19 -13.17 1.21 12.72
CA TRP A 19 -12.15 1.37 13.78
C TRP A 19 -10.74 1.00 13.31
N LEU A 20 -10.59 -0.10 12.56
CA LEU A 20 -9.29 -0.55 12.07
C LEU A 20 -8.60 0.53 11.20
N GLN A 21 -9.34 1.08 10.25
CA GLN A 21 -8.84 2.09 9.31
C GLN A 21 -8.51 3.40 10.03
N GLU A 22 -9.28 3.78 11.06
CA GLU A 22 -8.92 4.92 11.92
C GLU A 22 -7.56 4.70 12.58
N ARG A 23 -7.33 3.53 13.18
CA ARG A 23 -6.05 3.21 13.85
C ARG A 23 -4.90 3.13 12.86
N ILE A 24 -5.15 2.66 11.63
CA ILE A 24 -4.15 2.70 10.55
C ILE A 24 -3.77 4.14 10.22
N ALA A 25 -4.74 5.03 9.99
CA ALA A 25 -4.46 6.44 9.71
C ALA A 25 -3.70 7.10 10.87
N GLU A 26 -4.11 6.86 12.11
CA GLU A 26 -3.41 7.36 13.30
C GLU A 26 -1.96 6.90 13.38
N SER A 27 -1.68 5.64 13.02
CA SER A 27 -0.30 5.13 13.02
C SER A 27 0.60 5.91 12.05
N TRP A 28 0.10 6.25 10.86
CA TRP A 28 0.84 7.06 9.88
C TRP A 28 1.02 8.50 10.36
N ILE A 29 -0.02 9.11 10.92
CA ILE A 29 0.03 10.49 11.41
C ILE A 29 1.04 10.62 12.55
N LYS A 30 0.97 9.74 13.55
CA LYS A 30 1.81 9.81 14.75
C LYS A 30 3.27 9.47 14.48
N ASN A 31 3.55 8.50 13.60
CA ASN A 31 4.93 8.12 13.29
C ASN A 31 5.63 9.06 12.30
N ASN A 32 4.90 9.97 11.64
CA ASN A 32 5.46 10.80 10.58
C ASN A 32 5.06 12.28 10.75
N PRO A 33 5.46 12.95 11.86
CA PRO A 33 5.06 14.32 12.16
C PRO A 33 5.52 15.34 11.11
N ASP A 34 6.63 15.06 10.41
CA ASP A 34 7.17 15.90 9.34
C ASP A 34 6.59 15.59 7.94
N TRP A 35 5.58 14.71 7.89
CA TRP A 35 4.91 14.31 6.65
C TRP A 35 3.46 14.79 6.64
N THR A 36 2.96 15.10 5.44
CA THR A 36 1.55 15.40 5.26
C THR A 36 0.79 14.12 4.96
N VAL A 37 0.03 13.61 5.94
CA VAL A 37 -0.90 12.50 5.71
C VAL A 37 -2.18 13.03 5.07
N LYS A 38 -2.45 12.62 3.84
CA LYS A 38 -3.65 12.93 3.06
C LYS A 38 -4.59 11.72 3.08
N LEU A 39 -5.56 11.80 3.99
CA LEU A 39 -6.73 10.92 4.01
C LEU A 39 -7.69 11.40 2.92
N ILE A 40 -7.84 10.61 1.85
CA ILE A 40 -8.63 10.97 0.68
C ILE A 40 -9.79 10.00 0.46
N ASP A 41 -10.86 10.50 -0.13
CA ASP A 41 -12.06 9.78 -0.56
C ASP A 41 -12.34 10.06 -2.05
N GLU A 42 -13.47 9.57 -2.57
CA GLU A 42 -13.82 9.72 -3.99
C GLU A 42 -14.01 11.19 -4.42
N GLU A 43 -14.48 12.08 -3.54
CA GLU A 43 -14.65 13.50 -3.86
C GLU A 43 -13.29 14.18 -4.04
N GLN A 44 -12.36 13.99 -3.10
CA GLN A 44 -11.05 14.64 -3.23
C GLN A 44 -10.24 14.06 -4.37
N VAL A 45 -10.37 12.76 -4.69
CA VAL A 45 -9.72 12.16 -5.87
C VAL A 45 -10.06 12.93 -7.15
N ARG A 46 -11.34 13.28 -7.38
CA ARG A 46 -11.78 14.04 -8.56
C ARG A 46 -11.11 15.42 -8.67
N THR A 47 -10.76 16.01 -7.54
CA THR A 47 -10.08 17.32 -7.50
C THR A 47 -8.58 17.22 -7.65
N LEU A 48 -7.98 16.09 -7.26
CA LEU A 48 -6.54 15.87 -7.25
C LEU A 48 -6.02 15.35 -8.59
N VAL A 49 -6.79 14.50 -9.28
CA VAL A 49 -6.34 13.77 -10.46
C VAL A 49 -7.46 13.65 -11.50
N SER A 50 -7.31 14.33 -12.63
CA SER A 50 -8.28 14.33 -13.73
C SER A 50 -7.88 13.41 -14.90
N ASP A 51 -6.68 12.82 -14.86
CA ASP A 51 -6.17 11.89 -15.88
C ASP A 51 -6.72 10.46 -15.71
N ILE A 52 -7.79 10.31 -14.93
CA ILE A 52 -8.44 9.04 -14.59
C ILE A 52 -9.98 9.12 -14.63
N ASP A 53 -10.54 10.12 -15.32
CA ASP A 53 -11.99 10.34 -15.41
C ASP A 53 -12.76 9.15 -16.00
N TYR A 54 -12.08 8.29 -16.77
CA TYR A 54 -12.66 7.04 -17.28
C TYR A 54 -13.14 6.09 -16.17
N MET A 55 -12.68 6.25 -14.92
CA MET A 55 -13.20 5.50 -13.77
C MET A 55 -14.69 5.73 -13.48
N TYR A 56 -15.23 6.83 -14.01
CA TYR A 56 -16.61 7.27 -13.79
C TYR A 56 -17.51 7.03 -14.99
N ASP A 57 -16.98 6.41 -16.05
CA ASP A 57 -17.76 5.97 -17.20
C ASP A 57 -18.72 4.85 -16.77
N LEU A 58 -20.03 5.13 -16.83
CA LEU A 58 -21.09 4.20 -16.44
C LEU A 58 -21.18 2.97 -17.35
N SER A 59 -20.52 2.97 -18.52
CA SER A 59 -20.39 1.78 -19.36
C SER A 59 -19.35 0.79 -18.84
N LYS A 60 -18.55 1.18 -17.84
CA LYS A 60 -17.51 0.36 -17.22
C LYS A 60 -17.92 -0.09 -15.81
N THR A 61 -17.64 -1.35 -15.51
CA THR A 61 -17.73 -1.95 -14.18
C THR A 61 -16.34 -1.97 -13.54
N ILE A 62 -15.97 -0.86 -12.90
CA ILE A 62 -14.68 -0.71 -12.22
C ILE A 62 -14.89 -0.91 -10.72
N THR A 63 -14.34 -1.99 -10.18
CA THR A 63 -14.45 -2.32 -8.76
C THR A 63 -13.76 -1.27 -7.88
N PRO A 64 -14.14 -1.13 -6.60
CA PRO A 64 -13.43 -0.24 -5.66
C PRO A 64 -11.92 -0.53 -5.58
N GLN A 65 -11.52 -1.80 -5.68
CA GLN A 65 -10.12 -2.23 -5.70
C GLN A 65 -9.42 -1.72 -6.96
N ALA A 66 -10.01 -1.92 -8.13
CA ALA A 66 -9.46 -1.43 -9.39
C ALA A 66 -9.40 0.11 -9.44
N LYS A 67 -10.39 0.82 -8.87
CA LYS A 67 -10.33 2.28 -8.69
C LYS A 67 -9.11 2.66 -7.83
N SER A 68 -8.90 1.99 -6.71
CA SER A 68 -7.75 2.21 -5.83
C SER A 68 -6.41 2.06 -6.57
N ASP A 69 -6.29 1.01 -7.38
CA ASP A 69 -5.12 0.75 -8.22
C ASP A 69 -4.84 1.89 -9.21
N ILE A 70 -5.88 2.35 -9.91
CA ILE A 70 -5.80 3.47 -10.87
C ILE A 70 -5.40 4.77 -10.17
N ILE A 71 -6.06 5.10 -9.05
CA ILE A 71 -5.84 6.32 -8.26
C ILE A 71 -4.41 6.37 -7.75
N ARG A 72 -3.92 5.26 -7.19
CA ARG A 72 -2.55 5.13 -6.68
C ARG A 72 -1.51 5.48 -7.74
N LEU A 73 -1.61 4.89 -8.94
CA LEU A 73 -0.65 5.17 -10.00
C LEU A 73 -0.73 6.62 -10.49
N SER A 74 -1.93 7.20 -10.59
CA SER A 74 -2.08 8.61 -10.96
C SER A 74 -1.43 9.54 -9.91
N LEU A 75 -1.73 9.35 -8.63
CA LEU A 75 -1.19 10.19 -7.55
C LEU A 75 0.34 10.10 -7.49
N LEU A 76 0.90 8.90 -7.54
CA LEU A 76 2.35 8.70 -7.50
C LEU A 76 3.04 9.24 -8.74
N LYS A 77 2.46 9.06 -9.94
CA LYS A 77 3.02 9.63 -11.17
C LYS A 77 3.01 11.16 -11.13
N ASN A 78 1.91 11.78 -10.69
CA ASN A 78 1.73 13.23 -10.75
C ASN A 78 2.42 13.96 -9.59
N TYR A 79 2.39 13.40 -8.38
CA TYR A 79 2.87 14.05 -7.17
C TYR A 79 4.03 13.32 -6.50
N GLY A 80 4.21 12.04 -6.74
CA GLY A 80 5.10 11.19 -5.94
C GLY A 80 4.58 11.02 -4.51
N GLY A 81 5.51 10.83 -3.57
CA GLY A 81 5.21 10.59 -2.17
C GLY A 81 5.05 9.10 -1.86
N VAL A 82 4.22 8.80 -0.88
CA VAL A 82 3.96 7.44 -0.38
C VAL A 82 2.50 7.11 -0.62
N TRP A 83 2.22 6.00 -1.28
CA TRP A 83 0.92 5.36 -1.20
C TRP A 83 0.95 4.28 -0.13
N ALA A 84 -0.06 4.27 0.73
CA ALA A 84 -0.34 3.15 1.64
C ALA A 84 -1.81 2.78 1.55
N ASP A 85 -2.12 1.52 1.24
CA ASP A 85 -3.50 1.04 1.33
C ASP A 85 -4.06 1.29 2.73
N SER A 86 -5.39 1.45 2.85
CA SER A 86 -6.10 1.56 4.14
C SER A 86 -6.09 0.26 4.98
N THR A 87 -5.19 -0.66 4.65
CA THR A 87 -4.85 -1.89 5.36
C THR A 87 -3.42 -1.88 5.89
N MET A 88 -2.61 -0.88 5.52
CA MET A 88 -1.19 -0.83 5.85
C MET A 88 -0.96 -0.07 7.15
N LEU A 89 -0.67 -0.80 8.22
CA LEU A 89 -0.28 -0.22 9.51
C LEU A 89 1.16 0.28 9.46
N CYS A 90 1.39 1.54 9.86
CA CYS A 90 2.73 2.11 9.95
C CYS A 90 3.45 1.54 11.17
N MET A 91 4.56 0.83 10.95
CA MET A 91 5.30 0.16 12.03
C MET A 91 6.65 0.83 12.31
N GLN A 92 7.15 1.66 11.37
CA GLN A 92 8.32 2.51 11.56
C GLN A 92 8.15 3.88 10.87
N PRO A 93 8.62 4.99 11.49
CA PRO A 93 8.71 6.29 10.84
C PRO A 93 9.44 6.24 9.49
N LEU A 94 8.89 6.88 8.46
CA LEU A 94 9.46 6.93 7.11
C LEU A 94 10.86 7.54 7.09
N ASP A 95 11.09 8.61 7.85
CA ASP A 95 12.37 9.32 7.88
C ASP A 95 13.55 8.44 8.35
N ARG A 96 13.28 7.27 8.94
CA ARG A 96 14.33 6.30 9.31
C ARG A 96 14.88 5.48 8.15
N TRP A 97 14.12 5.32 7.06
CA TRP A 97 14.45 4.31 6.05
C TRP A 97 14.09 4.70 4.62
N CYS A 98 13.08 5.56 4.41
CA CYS A 98 12.51 5.79 3.08
C CYS A 98 13.50 6.43 2.10
N SER A 99 14.40 7.30 2.58
CA SER A 99 15.40 7.96 1.74
C SER A 99 16.35 6.94 1.13
N ASP A 100 16.84 5.99 1.92
CA ASP A 100 17.77 4.95 1.45
C ASP A 100 17.07 3.94 0.54
N ALA A 101 15.81 3.63 0.81
CA ALA A 101 15.00 2.75 -0.02
C ALA A 101 14.73 3.31 -1.43
N VAL A 102 14.43 4.61 -1.52
CA VAL A 102 14.04 5.27 -2.79
C VAL A 102 15.25 5.72 -3.60
N LYS A 103 16.38 6.10 -2.95
CA LYS A 103 17.56 6.69 -3.61
C LYS A 103 18.09 5.92 -4.84
N PRO A 104 18.11 4.57 -4.89
CA PRO A 104 18.70 3.85 -6.03
C PRO A 104 17.93 3.98 -7.34
N ALA A 105 16.59 4.07 -7.29
CA ALA A 105 15.73 4.02 -8.48
C ALA A 105 14.70 5.18 -8.56
N GLY A 106 14.64 6.04 -7.55
CA GLY A 106 13.61 7.06 -7.42
C GLY A 106 12.22 6.49 -7.11
N PHE A 107 12.12 5.20 -6.76
CA PHE A 107 10.93 4.55 -6.25
C PHE A 107 11.30 3.33 -5.41
N TRP A 108 10.36 2.84 -4.62
CA TRP A 108 10.49 1.61 -3.85
C TRP A 108 9.12 0.99 -3.58
N MET A 109 9.04 -0.34 -3.61
CA MET A 109 7.92 -1.12 -3.09
C MET A 109 8.43 -2.47 -2.61
N TYR A 110 7.61 -3.18 -1.84
CA TYR A 110 7.91 -4.57 -1.52
C TYR A 110 7.98 -5.43 -2.79
N HIS A 111 8.81 -6.45 -2.73
CA HIS A 111 8.89 -7.49 -3.75
C HIS A 111 7.97 -8.65 -3.37
N GLY A 112 7.27 -9.23 -4.34
CA GLY A 112 6.27 -10.28 -4.14
C GLY A 112 6.19 -11.19 -5.35
N ASP A 113 5.21 -12.10 -5.37
CA ASP A 113 4.99 -13.05 -6.47
C ASP A 113 3.92 -12.58 -7.48
N GLY A 114 3.61 -11.28 -7.49
CA GLY A 114 2.59 -10.67 -8.35
C GLY A 114 2.78 -11.05 -9.83
N ALA A 115 1.66 -11.34 -10.51
CA ALA A 115 1.62 -11.85 -11.89
C ALA A 115 2.42 -13.15 -12.16
N GLY A 116 2.63 -13.96 -11.12
CA GLY A 116 3.34 -15.24 -11.20
C GLY A 116 4.83 -15.08 -11.53
N LEU A 117 5.40 -13.93 -11.19
CA LEU A 117 6.84 -13.69 -11.29
C LEU A 117 7.59 -14.32 -10.11
N PRO A 118 8.91 -14.57 -10.24
CA PRO A 118 9.77 -14.84 -9.09
C PRO A 118 9.62 -13.74 -8.04
N ILE A 119 9.79 -14.09 -6.76
CA ILE A 119 9.58 -13.15 -5.66
C ILE A 119 10.54 -11.96 -5.73
N GLU A 120 11.70 -12.13 -6.37
CA GLU A 120 12.72 -11.10 -6.59
C GLU A 120 12.34 -10.10 -7.69
N GLU A 121 11.28 -10.36 -8.44
CA GLU A 121 10.87 -9.54 -9.59
C GLU A 121 9.42 -9.09 -9.51
N GLY A 122 8.55 -9.82 -8.81
CA GLY A 122 7.13 -9.50 -8.76
C GLY A 122 6.82 -8.30 -7.86
N PRO A 123 5.74 -7.57 -8.18
CA PRO A 123 5.32 -6.40 -7.43
C PRO A 123 4.50 -6.77 -6.17
N ALA A 124 4.54 -5.90 -5.18
CA ALA A 124 3.55 -5.85 -4.10
C ALA A 124 3.00 -4.42 -3.99
N SER A 125 1.90 -4.20 -4.71
CA SER A 125 1.50 -2.87 -5.15
C SER A 125 0.71 -2.04 -4.10
N TRP A 126 0.45 -2.61 -2.93
CA TRP A 126 -0.32 -2.03 -1.82
C TRP A 126 0.45 -0.99 -0.96
N PHE A 127 1.76 -0.86 -1.15
CA PHE A 127 2.60 0.17 -0.50
C PHE A 127 3.77 0.56 -1.40
N ILE A 128 3.76 1.80 -1.89
CA ILE A 128 4.70 2.29 -2.91
C ILE A 128 5.20 3.67 -2.54
N LEU A 129 6.50 3.89 -2.65
CA LEU A 129 7.15 5.18 -2.55
C LEU A 129 7.68 5.57 -3.93
N ALA A 130 7.48 6.82 -4.34
CA ALA A 130 7.99 7.27 -5.63
C ALA A 130 8.30 8.77 -5.62
N GLU A 131 9.33 9.16 -6.36
CA GLU A 131 9.48 10.53 -6.82
C GLU A 131 8.45 10.81 -7.93
N PRO A 132 7.95 12.06 -8.06
CA PRO A 132 7.05 12.42 -9.15
C PRO A 132 7.69 12.15 -10.52
N ASN A 133 6.89 11.71 -11.48
CA ASN A 133 7.32 11.31 -12.82
C ASN A 133 8.40 10.21 -12.84
N ASN A 134 8.47 9.35 -11.81
CA ASN A 134 9.34 8.17 -11.87
C ASN A 134 9.07 7.35 -13.16
N PRO A 135 10.11 6.93 -13.92
CA PRO A 135 9.91 6.25 -15.21
C PRO A 135 9.08 4.96 -15.13
N VAL A 136 9.30 4.14 -14.10
CA VAL A 136 8.58 2.87 -13.92
C VAL A 136 7.11 3.15 -13.60
N ILE A 137 6.83 4.04 -12.64
CA ILE A 137 5.46 4.43 -12.28
C ILE A 137 4.73 5.10 -13.45
N SER A 138 5.43 5.94 -14.22
CA SER A 138 4.85 6.65 -15.36
C SER A 138 4.48 5.69 -16.50
N GLN A 139 5.35 4.73 -16.82
CA GLN A 139 5.04 3.71 -17.81
C GLN A 139 3.94 2.77 -17.30
N TRP A 140 3.94 2.40 -16.02
CA TRP A 140 2.87 1.58 -15.45
C TRP A 140 1.51 2.28 -15.48
N LYS A 141 1.46 3.58 -15.18
CA LYS A 141 0.23 4.39 -15.33
C LYS A 141 -0.22 4.44 -16.79
N LYS A 142 0.70 4.59 -17.74
CA LYS A 142 0.36 4.58 -19.18
C LYS A 142 -0.25 3.23 -19.60
N GLU A 143 0.36 2.12 -19.20
CA GLU A 143 -0.19 0.78 -19.45
C GLU A 143 -1.56 0.59 -18.79
N CYS A 144 -1.77 1.15 -17.60
CA CYS A 144 -3.05 1.16 -16.91
C CYS A 144 -4.12 1.94 -17.70
N ASP A 145 -3.77 3.10 -18.25
CA ASP A 145 -4.71 3.89 -19.07
C ASP A 145 -5.08 3.14 -20.36
N GLU A 146 -4.07 2.61 -21.06
CA GLU A 146 -4.27 1.82 -22.28
C GLU A 146 -5.12 0.57 -22.02
N TYR A 147 -4.95 -0.06 -20.86
CA TYR A 147 -5.74 -1.21 -20.44
C TYR A 147 -7.24 -0.89 -20.36
N TRP A 148 -7.59 0.28 -19.79
CA TRP A 148 -8.98 0.71 -19.59
C TRP A 148 -9.63 1.33 -20.84
N LEU A 149 -8.85 1.76 -21.84
CA LEU A 149 -9.40 2.26 -23.11
C LEU A 149 -10.22 1.20 -23.86
N SER A 150 -9.80 -0.06 -23.81
CA SER A 150 -10.43 -1.17 -24.55
C SER A 150 -11.27 -2.11 -23.68
N ARG A 151 -11.38 -1.82 -22.37
CA ARG A 151 -12.06 -2.69 -21.40
C ARG A 151 -13.16 -1.97 -20.64
N THR A 152 -14.17 -2.75 -20.28
CA THR A 152 -15.24 -2.33 -19.38
C THR A 152 -15.11 -2.93 -17.99
N GLU A 153 -14.30 -3.96 -17.80
CA GLU A 153 -14.03 -4.60 -16.51
C GLU A 153 -12.60 -5.14 -16.47
N THR A 154 -12.13 -5.56 -15.29
CA THR A 154 -10.84 -6.21 -15.11
C THR A 154 -10.87 -7.65 -15.61
N ASP A 155 -9.81 -8.09 -16.31
CA ASP A 155 -9.61 -9.47 -16.76
C ASP A 155 -9.50 -10.43 -15.58
N ASP A 156 -8.79 -10.02 -14.52
CA ASP A 156 -8.65 -10.77 -13.26
C ASP A 156 -8.23 -9.84 -12.10
N TYR A 157 -8.14 -10.41 -10.89
CA TYR A 157 -7.78 -9.67 -9.68
C TYR A 157 -6.35 -9.08 -9.71
N PHE A 158 -5.41 -9.75 -10.37
CA PHE A 158 -4.00 -9.38 -10.50
C PHE A 158 -3.70 -8.61 -11.81
N TRP A 159 -4.72 -8.00 -12.42
CA TRP A 159 -4.58 -7.24 -13.67
C TRP A 159 -3.45 -6.20 -13.58
N LEU A 160 -3.34 -5.48 -12.47
CA LEU A 160 -2.35 -4.42 -12.31
C LEU A 160 -0.92 -4.98 -12.21
N ASP A 161 -0.74 -6.08 -11.49
CA ASP A 161 0.55 -6.76 -11.39
C ASP A 161 0.97 -7.32 -12.75
N THR A 162 0.00 -7.79 -13.55
CA THR A 162 0.23 -8.22 -14.93
C THR A 162 0.71 -7.07 -15.81
N LEU A 163 0.21 -5.85 -15.60
CA LEU A 163 0.72 -4.66 -16.27
C LEU A 163 2.14 -4.32 -15.80
N PHE A 164 2.46 -4.43 -14.51
CA PHE A 164 3.83 -4.21 -14.03
C PHE A 164 4.82 -5.17 -14.69
N LYS A 165 4.47 -6.46 -14.75
CA LYS A 165 5.23 -7.47 -15.47
C LYS A 165 5.48 -7.05 -16.92
N LYS A 166 4.45 -6.59 -17.63
CA LYS A 166 4.58 -6.07 -19.00
C LYS A 166 5.56 -4.89 -19.08
N VAL A 167 5.50 -3.95 -18.14
CA VAL A 167 6.40 -2.78 -18.07
C VAL A 167 7.87 -3.22 -18.00
N ILE A 168 8.20 -4.09 -17.05
CA ILE A 168 9.60 -4.49 -16.83
C ILE A 168 10.10 -5.46 -17.92
N GLN A 169 9.24 -6.28 -18.52
CA GLN A 169 9.65 -7.22 -19.57
C GLN A 169 9.86 -6.56 -20.93
N ASN A 170 9.19 -5.45 -21.21
CA ASN A 170 9.24 -4.79 -22.52
C ASN A 170 10.29 -3.67 -22.61
N ASP A 171 10.85 -3.21 -21.48
CA ASP A 171 11.86 -2.17 -21.46
C ASP A 171 13.01 -2.50 -20.51
N ILE A 172 14.19 -2.77 -21.08
CA ILE A 172 15.39 -3.15 -20.33
C ILE A 172 15.86 -2.05 -19.36
N GLN A 173 15.60 -0.77 -19.66
CA GLN A 173 15.97 0.33 -18.77
C GLN A 173 15.07 0.34 -17.53
N LEU A 174 13.77 0.07 -17.71
CA LEU A 174 12.82 -0.04 -16.60
C LEU A 174 13.06 -1.29 -15.77
N PHE A 175 13.40 -2.42 -16.40
CA PHE A 175 13.87 -3.61 -15.70
C PHE A 175 15.09 -3.30 -14.84
N THR A 176 16.10 -2.65 -15.42
CA THR A 176 17.33 -2.29 -14.70
C THR A 176 17.03 -1.38 -13.50
N LEU A 177 16.12 -0.41 -13.65
CA LEU A 177 15.69 0.43 -12.52
C LEU A 177 15.02 -0.39 -11.42
N TRP A 178 14.15 -1.35 -11.78
CA TRP A 178 13.54 -2.24 -10.79
C TRP A 178 14.58 -3.10 -10.07
N SER A 179 15.56 -3.65 -10.79
CA SER A 179 16.65 -4.43 -10.19
C SER A 179 17.56 -3.63 -9.25
N LEU A 180 17.54 -2.30 -9.29
CA LEU A 180 18.27 -1.44 -8.35
C LEU A 180 17.50 -1.20 -7.05
N VAL A 181 16.19 -1.50 -7.01
CA VAL A 181 15.38 -1.31 -5.81
C VAL A 181 15.86 -2.27 -4.72
N PRO A 182 16.18 -1.79 -3.50
CA PRO A 182 16.56 -2.64 -2.39
C PRO A 182 15.52 -3.74 -2.14
N PHE A 183 15.94 -4.99 -2.29
CA PHE A 183 15.08 -6.15 -2.12
C PHE A 183 14.53 -6.24 -0.70
N LEU A 184 13.21 -6.37 -0.62
CA LEU A 184 12.51 -6.72 0.62
C LEU A 184 11.23 -7.45 0.25
N SER A 185 11.19 -8.74 0.56
CA SER A 185 10.04 -9.60 0.26
C SER A 185 8.83 -9.25 1.14
N CYS A 186 7.63 -9.24 0.56
CA CYS A 186 6.40 -9.17 1.34
C CYS A 186 6.02 -10.47 2.04
N GLU A 187 6.55 -11.61 1.58
CA GLU A 187 6.22 -12.96 2.05
C GLU A 187 7.26 -13.53 3.03
N ASP A 188 8.34 -12.79 3.32
CA ASP A 188 9.35 -13.26 4.26
C ASP A 188 8.75 -13.40 5.67
N GLU A 189 8.68 -14.64 6.15
CA GLU A 189 8.22 -14.96 7.51
C GLU A 189 9.09 -14.31 8.59
N ALA A 190 10.33 -13.89 8.27
CA ALA A 190 11.18 -13.12 9.17
C ALA A 190 10.87 -11.61 9.15
N GLY A 191 10.27 -11.11 8.06
CA GLY A 191 9.96 -9.70 7.84
C GLY A 191 8.54 -9.29 8.28
N PHE A 192 7.58 -10.23 8.35
CA PHE A 192 6.19 -9.98 8.79
C PHE A 192 5.49 -8.82 8.04
N HIS A 193 5.84 -8.58 6.79
CA HIS A 193 5.28 -7.47 6.00
C HIS A 193 3.84 -7.78 5.55
N SER A 194 3.57 -9.04 5.24
CA SER A 194 2.24 -9.64 5.23
C SER A 194 2.18 -10.73 6.31
N ILE A 195 1.21 -10.66 7.22
CA ILE A 195 0.96 -11.76 8.16
C ILE A 195 -0.28 -12.49 7.65
N LYS A 196 -0.20 -13.83 7.55
CA LYS A 196 -1.36 -14.65 7.20
C LYS A 196 -2.55 -14.30 8.10
N GLU A 197 -3.72 -14.18 7.49
CA GLU A 197 -4.98 -13.83 8.15
C GLU A 197 -5.20 -14.56 9.48
N SER A 198 -4.97 -15.88 9.50
CA SER A 198 -5.13 -16.71 10.69
C SER A 198 -4.20 -16.30 11.84
N LYS A 199 -2.94 -15.96 11.56
CA LYS A 199 -1.98 -15.50 12.58
C LYS A 199 -2.32 -14.12 13.14
N MET A 200 -3.10 -13.32 12.40
CA MET A 200 -3.54 -11.99 12.84
C MET A 200 -4.75 -12.05 13.77
N VAL A 201 -5.71 -12.91 13.44
CA VAL A 201 -6.95 -13.09 14.20
C VAL A 201 -6.70 -13.86 15.48
N PHE A 202 -5.85 -14.89 15.44
CA PHE A 202 -5.51 -15.65 16.64
C PHE A 202 -4.32 -15.05 17.38
N THR A 203 -4.24 -15.34 18.67
CA THR A 203 -3.05 -15.01 19.46
C THR A 203 -1.87 -15.88 19.03
N ASP A 204 -0.75 -15.25 18.68
CA ASP A 204 0.51 -15.92 18.37
C ASP A 204 1.66 -15.18 19.05
N GLU A 205 2.06 -15.66 20.23
CA GLU A 205 3.07 -14.99 21.07
C GLU A 205 4.43 -14.86 20.38
N LYS A 206 4.79 -15.81 19.52
CA LYS A 206 6.02 -15.74 18.73
C LYS A 206 5.98 -14.55 17.77
N THR A 207 4.88 -14.37 17.04
CA THR A 207 4.69 -13.23 16.12
C THR A 207 4.63 -11.91 16.89
N LYS A 208 3.95 -11.85 18.05
CA LYS A 208 3.95 -10.64 18.90
C LYS A 208 5.36 -10.24 19.34
N MET A 209 6.16 -11.20 19.82
CA MET A 209 7.56 -10.95 20.19
C MET A 209 8.36 -10.41 19.00
N LEU A 210 8.22 -11.01 17.82
CA LEU A 210 8.96 -10.59 16.63
C LEU A 210 8.54 -9.20 16.15
N LEU A 211 7.24 -8.87 16.16
CA LEU A 211 6.73 -7.53 15.85
C LEU A 211 7.27 -6.46 16.81
N PHE A 212 7.48 -6.82 18.07
CA PHE A 212 8.04 -5.93 19.08
C PHE A 212 9.55 -5.70 18.86
N GLU A 213 10.33 -6.78 18.75
CA GLU A 213 11.79 -6.76 18.64
C GLU A 213 12.30 -6.25 17.29
N LYS A 214 11.64 -6.64 16.19
CA LYS A 214 12.04 -6.34 14.81
C LYS A 214 10.80 -5.98 13.96
N PRO A 215 10.20 -4.80 14.19
CA PRO A 215 9.02 -4.40 13.44
C PRO A 215 9.32 -4.30 11.94
N PRO A 216 8.39 -4.68 11.06
CA PRO A 216 8.47 -4.30 9.64
C PRO A 216 8.42 -2.77 9.46
N TYR A 217 8.69 -2.25 8.26
CA TYR A 217 8.42 -0.83 7.96
C TYR A 217 6.92 -0.52 8.00
N ALA A 218 6.13 -1.33 7.31
CA ALA A 218 4.68 -1.33 7.35
C ALA A 218 4.18 -2.78 7.42
N LEU A 219 3.03 -2.98 8.05
CA LEU A 219 2.40 -4.28 8.23
C LEU A 219 1.03 -4.29 7.55
N LYS A 220 0.80 -5.23 6.64
CA LYS A 220 -0.51 -5.42 6.01
C LYS A 220 -1.48 -6.13 6.95
N LEU A 221 -2.58 -5.45 7.29
CA LEU A 221 -3.72 -5.99 8.03
C LEU A 221 -4.80 -6.45 7.04
N TRP A 222 -5.62 -7.44 7.40
CA TRP A 222 -6.64 -7.95 6.49
C TRP A 222 -8.00 -7.28 6.72
N ASN A 223 -8.71 -6.98 5.63
CA ASN A 223 -10.02 -6.32 5.67
C ASN A 223 -11.10 -7.13 6.42
N ILE A 224 -10.90 -8.44 6.55
CA ILE A 224 -11.77 -9.33 7.33
C ILE A 224 -11.81 -8.99 8.82
N TRP A 225 -10.84 -8.22 9.33
CA TRP A 225 -10.81 -7.79 10.73
C TRP A 225 -12.13 -7.21 11.21
N ASN A 226 -12.74 -6.31 10.45
CA ASN A 226 -13.98 -5.64 10.83
C ASN A 226 -15.16 -6.63 10.95
N THR A 227 -15.15 -7.70 10.16
CA THR A 227 -16.15 -8.78 10.25
C THR A 227 -15.83 -9.78 11.34
N THR A 228 -14.55 -10.01 11.63
CA THR A 228 -14.07 -10.95 12.65
C THR A 228 -14.21 -10.39 14.06
N PHE A 229 -13.96 -9.10 14.25
CA PHE A 229 -14.02 -8.40 15.53
C PHE A 229 -15.00 -7.22 15.46
N PRO A 230 -16.32 -7.49 15.37
CA PRO A 230 -17.33 -6.43 15.40
C PRO A 230 -17.39 -5.70 16.75
N ASP A 231 -16.94 -6.36 17.83
CA ASP A 231 -16.72 -5.76 19.15
C ASP A 231 -15.23 -5.77 19.48
N ILE A 232 -14.62 -4.58 19.44
CA ILE A 232 -13.20 -4.37 19.76
C ILE A 232 -12.87 -4.56 21.25
N THR A 233 -13.88 -4.61 22.11
CA THR A 233 -13.74 -4.83 23.55
C THR A 233 -13.78 -6.30 23.92
N SER A 234 -14.09 -7.18 22.96
CA SER A 234 -14.05 -8.63 23.16
C SER A 234 -12.63 -9.08 23.52
N LYS A 235 -12.56 -10.09 24.38
CA LYS A 235 -11.31 -10.69 24.83
C LYS A 235 -10.51 -11.24 23.63
N GLU A 236 -11.21 -11.87 22.70
CA GLU A 236 -10.63 -12.44 21.48
C GLU A 236 -9.94 -11.36 20.63
N CYS A 237 -10.57 -10.19 20.48
CA CYS A 237 -9.96 -9.07 19.78
C CYS A 237 -8.71 -8.56 20.52
N GLN A 238 -8.84 -8.29 21.83
CA GLN A 238 -7.75 -7.74 22.64
C GLN A 238 -6.53 -8.66 22.76
N GLU A 239 -6.74 -9.98 22.71
CA GLU A 239 -5.65 -10.97 22.77
C GLU A 239 -5.05 -11.29 21.39
N SER A 240 -5.68 -10.86 20.30
CA SER A 240 -5.21 -11.14 18.94
C SER A 240 -3.86 -10.48 18.63
N THR A 241 -3.09 -11.11 17.74
CA THR A 241 -1.81 -10.57 17.27
C THR A 241 -1.98 -9.24 16.53
N GLY A 242 -3.06 -9.07 15.77
CA GLY A 242 -3.32 -7.82 15.06
C GLY A 242 -3.62 -6.65 15.99
N TYR A 243 -4.35 -6.88 17.09
CA TYR A 243 -4.62 -5.83 18.07
C TYR A 243 -3.34 -5.42 18.76
N PHE A 244 -2.50 -6.40 19.14
CA PHE A 244 -1.16 -6.13 19.66
C PHE A 244 -0.33 -5.28 18.70
N ALA A 245 -0.29 -5.62 17.40
CA ALA A 245 0.42 -4.86 16.38
C ALA A 245 -0.04 -3.39 16.32
N ILE A 246 -1.35 -3.15 16.36
CA ILE A 246 -1.94 -1.81 16.40
C ILE A 246 -1.49 -1.04 17.64
N GLN A 247 -1.52 -1.66 18.82
CA GLN A 247 -1.09 -1.01 20.07
C GLN A 247 0.38 -0.58 20.02
N ILE A 248 1.26 -1.44 19.50
CA ILE A 248 2.70 -1.14 19.44
C ILE A 248 3.10 -0.28 18.23
N SER A 249 2.19 -0.02 17.29
CA SER A 249 2.49 0.73 16.06
C SER A 249 2.91 2.18 16.32
N THR A 250 2.40 2.78 17.40
CA THR A 250 2.67 4.18 17.76
C THR A 250 3.78 4.34 18.79
N ARG A 251 4.51 3.27 19.14
CA ARG A 251 5.57 3.29 20.16
C ARG A 251 6.75 4.20 19.84
N PHE A 252 6.89 4.63 18.59
CA PHE A 252 7.94 5.53 18.14
C PHE A 252 7.49 6.99 18.05
N ALA A 253 6.20 7.27 18.26
CA ALA A 253 5.70 8.63 18.33
C ALA A 253 6.14 9.28 19.64
N GLU A 254 6.66 10.51 19.56
CA GLU A 254 6.95 11.31 20.75
C GLU A 254 5.62 11.66 21.45
N THR A 255 5.57 11.53 22.77
CA THR A 255 4.39 11.79 23.62
C THR A 255 4.07 13.26 23.73
#